data_AF-A0A2N5A454-F1
#
_entry.id   AF-A0A2N5A454-F1
#
_cell.length_a   1.000
_cell.length_b   1.000
_cell.length_c   1.000
_cell.angle_alpha   90.00
_cell.angle_beta   90.00
_cell.angle_gamma   90.00
#
_symmetry.space_group_name_H-M   'P 1'
#
loop_
_entity.id
_entity.type
_entity.pdbx_description
1 polymer ?
#
loop_
_entity_poly.entity_id
_entity_poly.type
_entity_poly.pdbx_seq_one_letter_code
_entity_poly.pdbx_strand_id
1 'polypeptide(L)'
;RVAVDVYGSLSLTGKGHHTDIAIIMGLAGNQPDTVDIDAIPAFIRDVEARGRLLLANGQHEVDFPADDGMRFRSDNLPLHENGMTIHAWAGEKEIYCKTYYSIGGGFIVDEEHFGKENANELQVPYPFKSAQEMLAYCKETGLSLSGMVMQNELALHSKKEIEDYFANVWQTMRACIDRGMNTEGVLPGPLRVPRRASALRRLLVASDKLS
;
A
#
# COMPACT_ATOMS: atom_id res chain seq x y z
N ARG A 1 14.51 -20.29 7.46
CA ARG A 1 14.20 -19.11 8.29
C ARG A 1 14.10 -17.88 7.39
N VAL A 2 13.18 -16.96 7.67
CA VAL A 2 13.12 -15.63 7.04
C VAL A 2 13.22 -14.57 8.14
N ALA A 3 13.91 -13.48 7.85
CA ALA A 3 13.98 -12.30 8.71
C ALA A 3 13.89 -11.03 7.85
N VAL A 4 13.33 -9.96 8.42
CA VAL A 4 13.21 -8.67 7.75
C VAL A 4 13.78 -7.58 8.63
N ASP A 5 14.73 -6.83 8.09
CA ASP A 5 15.29 -5.63 8.68
C ASP A 5 14.61 -4.39 8.09
N VAL A 6 14.05 -3.55 8.94
CA VAL A 6 13.35 -2.31 8.56
C VAL A 6 14.15 -1.11 9.08
N TYR A 7 14.42 -0.13 8.21
CA TYR A 7 15.34 0.99 8.47
C TYR A 7 14.66 2.36 8.46
N GLY A 8 15.30 3.35 9.08
CA GLY A 8 14.95 4.77 9.05
C GLY A 8 13.51 5.13 9.40
N SER A 9 12.89 6.01 8.62
CA SER A 9 11.55 6.55 8.88
C SER A 9 10.48 5.45 8.93
N LEU A 10 10.69 4.38 8.15
CA LEU A 10 9.84 3.18 8.15
C LEU A 10 9.96 2.38 9.46
N SER A 11 11.14 2.36 10.07
CA SER A 11 11.37 1.72 11.37
C SER A 11 10.77 2.52 12.52
N LEU A 12 11.01 3.83 12.55
CA LEU A 12 10.58 4.74 13.61
C LEU A 12 9.06 4.79 13.77
N THR A 13 8.34 4.75 12.65
CA THR A 13 6.88 4.81 12.63
C THR A 13 6.22 3.45 12.45
N GLY A 14 7.01 2.40 12.17
CA GLY A 14 6.51 1.12 11.67
C GLY A 14 5.52 0.42 12.60
N LYS A 15 5.75 0.43 13.92
CA LYS A 15 4.80 -0.16 14.88
C LYS A 15 3.49 0.62 14.99
N GLY A 16 3.53 1.95 14.81
CA GLY A 16 2.33 2.80 14.81
C GLY A 16 1.55 2.74 13.50
N HIS A 17 2.23 2.45 12.39
CA HIS A 17 1.65 2.30 11.05
C HIS A 17 1.36 0.85 10.65
N HIS A 18 1.59 -0.12 11.55
CA HIS A 18 1.41 -1.55 11.28
C HIS A 18 2.24 -2.06 10.09
N THR A 19 3.43 -1.51 9.89
CA THR A 19 4.35 -1.91 8.82
C THR A 19 4.81 -3.36 9.00
N ASP A 20 5.01 -3.80 10.24
CA ASP A 20 5.28 -5.20 10.59
C ASP A 20 4.18 -6.13 10.07
N ILE A 21 2.92 -5.82 10.38
CA ILE A 21 1.76 -6.57 9.93
C ILE A 21 1.72 -6.60 8.40
N ALA A 22 1.90 -5.45 7.74
CA ALA A 22 1.89 -5.38 6.28
C ALA A 22 2.98 -6.26 5.64
N ILE A 23 4.20 -6.26 6.19
CA ILE A 23 5.31 -7.10 5.71
C ILE A 23 4.99 -8.58 5.93
N ILE A 24 4.51 -8.96 7.12
CA ILE A 24 4.16 -10.35 7.44
C ILE A 24 3.06 -10.86 6.49
N MET A 25 2.01 -10.06 6.27
CA MET A 25 0.93 -10.40 5.36
C MET A 25 1.41 -10.51 3.90
N GLY A 26 2.30 -9.62 3.47
CA GLY A 26 2.91 -9.65 2.13
C GLY A 26 3.79 -10.89 1.92
N LEU A 27 4.63 -11.24 2.90
CA LEU A 27 5.43 -12.48 2.88
C LEU A 27 4.53 -13.73 2.83
N ALA A 28 3.37 -13.68 3.49
CA ALA A 28 2.37 -14.73 3.43
C ALA A 28 1.66 -14.83 2.06
N GLY A 29 1.91 -13.89 1.13
CA GLY A 29 1.38 -13.89 -0.24
C GLY A 29 0.14 -13.02 -0.44
N ASN A 30 -0.26 -12.23 0.55
CA ASN A 30 -1.40 -11.34 0.43
C ASN A 30 -1.02 -10.08 -0.37
N GLN A 31 -1.99 -9.57 -1.13
CA GLN A 31 -1.86 -8.30 -1.84
C GLN A 31 -2.67 -7.20 -1.14
N PRO A 32 -2.18 -5.95 -1.11
CA PRO A 32 -2.80 -4.86 -0.36
C PRO A 32 -4.22 -4.51 -0.86
N ASP A 33 -4.54 -4.81 -2.11
CA ASP A 33 -5.84 -4.55 -2.75
C ASP A 33 -6.89 -5.64 -2.50
N THR A 34 -6.47 -6.85 -2.10
CA THR A 34 -7.34 -8.03 -2.00
C THR A 34 -7.28 -8.74 -0.65
N VAL A 35 -6.41 -8.31 0.27
CA VAL A 35 -6.26 -8.91 1.60
C VAL A 35 -7.56 -8.84 2.41
N ASP A 36 -7.90 -9.94 3.09
CA ASP A 36 -8.97 -9.96 4.09
C ASP A 36 -8.51 -9.26 5.37
N ILE A 37 -8.91 -8.00 5.51
CA ILE A 37 -8.54 -7.13 6.64
C ILE A 37 -9.05 -7.69 7.98
N ASP A 38 -10.19 -8.37 7.98
CA ASP A 38 -10.82 -8.84 9.21
C ASP A 38 -10.13 -10.12 9.75
N ALA A 39 -9.44 -10.87 8.88
CA ALA A 39 -8.63 -12.04 9.25
C ALA A 39 -7.24 -11.70 9.82
N ILE A 40 -6.70 -10.51 9.50
CA ILE A 40 -5.33 -10.09 9.87
C ILE A 40 -5.02 -10.31 11.36
N PRO A 41 -5.85 -9.86 12.33
CA PRO A 41 -5.47 -9.95 13.74
C PRO A 41 -5.31 -11.39 14.24
N ALA A 42 -6.11 -12.32 13.71
CA ALA A 42 -6.00 -13.74 14.06
C ALA A 42 -4.74 -14.37 13.47
N PHE A 43 -4.43 -14.05 12.21
CA PHE A 43 -3.24 -14.53 11.52
C PHE A 43 -1.94 -14.08 12.22
N ILE A 44 -1.82 -12.80 12.56
CA ILE A 44 -0.62 -12.27 13.23
C ILE A 44 -0.40 -12.94 14.59
N ARG A 45 -1.46 -13.11 15.40
CA ARG A 45 -1.36 -13.80 16.69
C ARG A 45 -0.87 -15.24 16.55
N ASP A 46 -1.31 -15.94 15.50
CA ASP A 46 -0.88 -17.30 15.22
C ASP A 46 0.62 -17.36 14.84
N VAL A 47 1.07 -16.45 13.98
CA VAL A 47 2.50 -16.33 13.61
C VAL A 47 3.36 -16.03 14.84
N GLU A 48 2.96 -15.08 15.68
CA GLU A 48 3.67 -14.72 16.92
C GLU A 48 3.72 -15.88 17.92
N ALA A 49 2.60 -16.60 18.10
CA ALA A 49 2.51 -17.71 19.04
C ALA A 49 3.33 -18.93 18.60
N ARG A 50 3.37 -19.21 17.29
CA ARG A 50 4.10 -20.37 16.74
C ARG A 50 5.56 -20.05 16.43
N GLY A 51 5.91 -18.79 16.21
CA GLY A 51 7.22 -18.38 15.70
C GLY A 51 7.47 -18.90 14.28
N ARG A 52 6.41 -19.08 13.49
CA ARG A 52 6.41 -19.73 12.18
C ARG A 52 5.53 -18.96 11.22
N LEU A 53 6.00 -18.78 10.00
CA LEU A 53 5.28 -18.05 8.95
C LEU A 53 5.04 -18.95 7.74
N LEU A 54 3.80 -19.01 7.30
CA LEU A 54 3.41 -19.60 6.02
C LEU A 54 3.63 -18.57 4.92
N LEU A 55 4.52 -18.87 3.98
CA LEU A 55 4.87 -18.04 2.83
C LEU A 55 4.04 -18.41 1.60
N ALA A 56 3.93 -17.45 0.68
CA ALA A 56 3.41 -17.66 -0.67
C ALA A 56 2.08 -18.44 -0.69
N ASN A 57 1.08 -17.94 0.05
CA ASN A 57 -0.24 -18.53 0.21
C ASN A 57 -0.20 -19.96 0.79
N GLY A 58 0.66 -20.20 1.78
CA GLY A 58 0.75 -21.48 2.48
C GLY A 58 1.58 -22.55 1.78
N GLN A 59 2.30 -22.21 0.70
CA GLN A 59 3.12 -23.17 -0.04
C GLN A 59 4.35 -23.64 0.75
N HIS A 60 4.87 -22.79 1.64
CA HIS A 60 6.07 -23.12 2.40
C HIS A 60 5.99 -22.54 3.81
N GLU A 61 6.39 -23.31 4.82
CA GLU A 61 6.47 -22.81 6.19
C GLU A 61 7.93 -22.58 6.59
N VAL A 62 8.22 -21.43 7.19
CA VAL A 62 9.55 -21.05 7.65
C VAL A 62 9.55 -20.64 9.11
N ASP A 63 10.70 -20.79 9.77
CA ASP A 63 10.94 -20.13 11.05
C ASP A 63 10.88 -18.61 10.89
N PHE A 64 10.08 -18.00 11.73
CA PHE A 64 9.85 -16.56 11.82
C PHE A 64 9.65 -16.18 13.31
N PRO A 65 10.71 -16.26 14.13
CA PRO A 65 10.61 -16.04 15.57
C PRO A 65 10.24 -14.59 15.89
N ALA A 66 9.45 -14.37 16.94
CA ALA A 66 8.99 -13.02 17.32
C ALA A 66 10.12 -12.02 17.57
N ASP A 67 11.24 -12.47 18.14
CA ASP A 67 12.36 -11.59 18.51
C ASP A 67 13.34 -11.29 17.36
N ASP A 68 13.29 -12.07 16.27
CA ASP A 68 14.31 -12.01 15.21
C ASP A 68 13.76 -12.02 13.78
N GLY A 69 12.48 -12.37 13.59
CA GLY A 69 11.79 -12.36 12.30
C GLY A 69 11.52 -10.95 11.77
N MET A 70 11.23 -9.99 12.67
CA MET A 70 11.04 -8.58 12.35
C MET A 70 11.98 -7.71 13.19
N ARG A 71 12.97 -7.08 12.55
CA ARG A 71 13.99 -6.28 13.20
C ARG A 71 13.84 -4.81 12.83
N PHE A 72 13.61 -3.99 13.84
CA PHE A 72 13.50 -2.54 13.68
C PHE A 72 14.86 -1.90 13.95
N ARG A 73 15.49 -1.44 12.89
CA ARG A 73 16.84 -0.86 12.89
C ARG A 73 16.77 0.64 13.17
N SER A 74 17.70 1.16 13.97
CA SER A 74 17.82 2.59 14.26
C SER A 74 18.69 3.34 13.25
N ASP A 75 19.49 2.60 12.49
CA ASP A 75 20.30 3.07 11.38
C ASP A 75 19.48 3.26 10.10
N ASN A 76 20.02 4.07 9.18
CA ASN A 76 19.43 4.34 7.88
C ASN A 76 20.25 3.64 6.80
N LEU A 77 19.56 3.21 5.74
CA LEU A 77 20.22 2.81 4.51
C LEU A 77 20.66 4.05 3.70
N PRO A 78 21.71 3.95 2.87
CA PRO A 78 22.35 5.11 2.25
C PRO A 78 21.50 5.81 1.18
N LEU A 79 20.60 5.08 0.50
CA LEU A 79 19.89 5.58 -0.68
C LEU A 79 18.54 6.25 -0.36
N HIS A 80 17.83 5.78 0.67
CA HIS A 80 16.53 6.31 1.04
C HIS A 80 16.18 6.01 2.50
N GLU A 81 15.40 6.89 3.13
CA GLU A 81 15.01 6.79 4.55
C GLU A 81 14.02 5.66 4.84
N ASN A 82 13.26 5.22 3.83
CA ASN A 82 12.31 4.11 3.94
C ASN A 82 12.91 2.88 3.27
N GLY A 83 13.78 2.18 4.00
CA GLY A 83 14.48 0.99 3.54
C GLY A 83 14.01 -0.28 4.23
N MET A 84 14.01 -1.39 3.51
CA MET A 84 13.70 -2.72 4.03
C MET A 84 14.61 -3.76 3.37
N THR A 85 15.16 -4.68 4.15
CA THR A 85 15.96 -5.80 3.65
C THR A 85 15.34 -7.12 4.10
N ILE A 86 15.11 -8.01 3.14
CA ILE A 86 14.56 -9.36 3.39
C ILE A 86 15.70 -10.37 3.29
N HIS A 87 15.81 -11.21 4.31
CA HIS A 87 16.85 -12.23 4.43
C HIS A 87 16.21 -13.63 4.45
N ALA A 88 16.75 -14.55 3.66
CA ALA A 88 16.37 -15.97 3.68
C ALA A 88 17.57 -16.84 4.04
N TRP A 89 17.34 -17.80 4.94
CA TRP A 89 18.38 -18.64 5.53
C TRP A 89 18.03 -20.13 5.43
N ALA A 90 19.03 -20.93 5.06
CA ALA A 90 19.01 -22.39 5.16
C ALA A 90 19.94 -22.82 6.31
N GLY A 91 19.34 -23.07 7.49
CA GLY A 91 20.09 -23.20 8.74
C GLY A 91 20.81 -21.89 9.08
N GLU A 92 22.12 -21.98 9.35
CA GLU A 92 22.98 -20.83 9.64
C GLU A 92 23.55 -20.12 8.40
N LYS A 93 23.23 -20.60 7.19
CA LYS A 93 23.71 -19.98 5.96
C LYS A 93 22.65 -19.08 5.37
N GLU A 94 22.98 -17.81 5.18
CA GLU A 94 22.18 -16.90 4.36
C GLU A 94 22.27 -17.33 2.90
N ILE A 95 21.10 -17.59 2.29
CA ILE A 95 20.98 -18.05 0.91
C ILE A 95 20.45 -16.97 -0.03
N TYR A 96 19.80 -15.94 0.52
CA TYR A 96 19.29 -14.82 -0.25
C TYR A 96 19.12 -13.58 0.63
N CYS A 97 19.41 -12.42 0.05
CA CYS A 97 19.25 -11.12 0.68
C CYS A 97 18.87 -10.11 -0.40
N LYS A 98 17.84 -9.30 -0.17
CA LYS A 98 17.44 -8.24 -1.10
C LYS A 98 16.91 -7.02 -0.37
N THR A 99 17.39 -5.86 -0.79
CA THR A 99 17.05 -4.54 -0.26
C THR A 99 16.05 -3.84 -1.17
N TYR A 100 15.00 -3.27 -0.57
CA TYR A 100 13.95 -2.49 -1.21
C TYR A 100 13.78 -1.13 -0.55
N TYR A 101 13.39 -0.14 -1.35
CA TYR A 101 13.09 1.22 -0.90
C TYR A 101 11.67 1.61 -1.29
N SER A 102 10.92 2.16 -0.33
CA SER A 102 9.61 2.76 -0.57
C SER A 102 9.75 4.26 -0.81
N ILE A 103 9.61 4.68 -2.07
CA ILE A 103 9.90 6.05 -2.53
C ILE A 103 8.67 6.97 -2.54
N GLY A 104 7.55 6.52 -1.94
CA GLY A 104 6.31 7.28 -1.84
C GLY A 104 5.24 6.87 -2.85
N GLY A 105 3.98 7.16 -2.54
CA GLY A 105 2.83 6.83 -3.39
C GLY A 105 2.53 5.34 -3.56
N GLY A 106 3.19 4.46 -2.80
CA GLY A 106 3.08 3.00 -2.94
C GLY A 106 4.08 2.38 -3.90
N PHE A 107 4.99 3.17 -4.49
CA PHE A 107 6.05 2.66 -5.36
C PHE A 107 7.23 2.11 -4.58
N ILE A 108 7.74 0.97 -5.05
CA ILE A 108 8.94 0.33 -4.51
C ILE A 108 10.01 0.21 -5.61
N VAL A 109 11.26 0.33 -5.21
CA VAL A 109 12.42 0.10 -6.08
C VAL A 109 13.44 -0.72 -5.32
N ASP A 110 14.10 -1.65 -5.99
CA ASP A 110 15.22 -2.36 -5.37
C ASP A 110 16.50 -1.49 -5.40
N GLU A 111 17.47 -1.86 -4.59
CA GLU A 111 18.72 -1.10 -4.45
C GLU A 111 19.52 -0.98 -5.76
N GLU A 112 19.47 -1.99 -6.64
CA GLU A 112 20.21 -1.99 -7.91
C GLU A 112 19.59 -1.05 -8.94
N HIS A 113 18.29 -0.74 -8.80
CA HIS A 113 17.53 0.12 -9.70
C HIS A 113 17.25 1.51 -9.12
N PHE A 114 17.71 1.80 -7.91
CA PHE A 114 17.51 3.10 -7.28
C PHE A 114 18.14 4.24 -8.10
N GLY A 115 17.34 5.26 -8.42
CA GLY A 115 17.79 6.42 -9.21
C GLY A 115 18.03 6.16 -10.70
N LYS A 116 17.71 4.95 -11.21
CA LYS A 116 17.72 4.68 -12.65
C LYS A 116 16.37 5.06 -13.24
N GLU A 117 16.40 5.77 -14.36
CA GLU A 117 15.18 6.04 -15.12
C GLU A 117 14.63 4.72 -15.68
N ASN A 118 13.34 4.45 -15.42
CA ASN A 118 12.65 3.34 -16.08
C ASN A 118 12.58 3.64 -17.57
N ALA A 119 13.32 2.88 -18.37
CA ALA A 119 13.52 3.08 -19.81
C ALA A 119 12.26 2.84 -20.68
N ASN A 120 11.09 2.67 -20.08
CA ASN A 120 9.81 2.51 -20.78
C ASN A 120 8.99 3.79 -20.64
N GLU A 121 9.39 4.86 -21.34
CA GLU A 121 8.46 5.97 -21.59
C GLU A 121 7.30 5.41 -22.44
N LEU A 122 6.15 5.20 -21.81
CA LEU A 122 4.92 4.78 -22.48
C LEU A 122 4.56 5.82 -23.54
N GLN A 123 4.46 5.40 -24.80
CA GLN A 123 4.10 6.29 -25.88
C GLN A 123 2.60 6.58 -25.85
N VAL A 124 2.26 7.81 -25.48
CA VAL A 124 0.90 8.34 -25.48
C VAL A 124 0.76 9.47 -26.50
N PRO A 125 -0.45 9.75 -27.04
CA PRO A 125 -0.65 10.78 -28.05
C PRO A 125 -0.32 12.21 -27.58
N TYR A 126 -0.57 12.52 -26.31
CA TYR A 126 -0.37 13.85 -25.73
C TYR A 126 0.53 13.80 -24.49
N PRO A 127 1.84 13.53 -24.63
CA PRO A 127 2.77 13.49 -23.50
C PRO A 127 3.06 14.91 -23.01
N PHE A 128 3.05 15.12 -21.69
CA PHE A 128 3.35 16.42 -21.08
C PHE A 128 4.19 16.25 -19.80
N LYS A 129 5.11 17.19 -19.55
CA LYS A 129 5.93 17.29 -18.33
C LYS A 129 5.62 18.55 -17.52
N SER A 130 4.75 19.42 -18.04
CA SER A 130 4.34 20.66 -17.37
C SER A 130 2.86 20.99 -17.58
N ALA A 131 2.29 21.78 -16.66
CA ALA A 131 0.93 22.30 -16.80
C ALA A 131 0.78 23.21 -18.04
N GLN A 132 1.87 23.89 -18.44
CA GLN A 132 1.87 24.74 -19.64
C GLN A 132 1.72 23.92 -20.92
N GLU A 133 2.42 22.80 -21.05
CA GLU A 133 2.27 21.87 -22.18
C GLU A 133 0.86 21.27 -22.24
N MET A 134 0.35 20.81 -21.10
CA MET A 134 -1.03 20.30 -20.97
C MET A 134 -2.07 21.32 -21.47
N LEU A 135 -1.95 22.59 -21.08
CA LEU A 135 -2.82 23.66 -21.55
C LEU A 135 -2.62 23.98 -23.03
N ALA A 136 -1.40 23.87 -23.56
CA ALA A 136 -1.12 24.05 -24.98
C ALA A 136 -1.85 22.99 -25.83
N TYR A 137 -1.78 21.71 -25.45
CA TYR A 137 -2.53 20.65 -26.14
C TYR A 137 -4.04 20.86 -26.10
N CYS A 138 -4.60 21.28 -24.96
CA CYS A 138 -6.03 21.57 -24.87
C CYS A 138 -6.44 22.70 -25.83
N LYS A 139 -5.61 23.74 -25.97
CA LYS A 139 -5.85 24.86 -26.91
C LYS A 139 -5.73 24.43 -28.37
N GLU A 140 -4.75 23.60 -28.70
CA GLU A 140 -4.50 23.15 -30.07
C GLU A 140 -5.56 22.15 -30.56
N THR A 141 -5.94 21.20 -29.71
CA THR A 141 -6.86 20.11 -30.06
C THR A 141 -8.34 20.47 -29.84
N GLY A 142 -8.62 21.47 -29.00
CA GLY A 142 -9.97 21.80 -28.53
C GLY A 142 -10.54 20.80 -27.52
N LEU A 143 -9.75 19.80 -27.08
CA LEU A 143 -10.16 18.85 -26.06
C LEU A 143 -10.17 19.49 -24.66
N SER A 144 -11.10 19.06 -23.81
CA SER A 144 -10.98 19.31 -22.37
C SER A 144 -9.79 18.55 -21.79
N LEU A 145 -9.34 18.95 -20.60
CA LEU A 145 -8.28 18.23 -19.89
C LEU A 145 -8.59 16.73 -19.73
N SER A 146 -9.82 16.41 -19.30
CA SER A 146 -10.27 15.02 -19.16
C SER A 146 -10.36 14.29 -20.49
N GLY A 147 -10.75 14.99 -21.56
CA GLY A 147 -10.76 14.43 -22.92
C GLY A 147 -9.36 14.08 -23.41
N MET A 148 -8.38 14.97 -23.20
CA MET A 148 -6.98 14.74 -23.55
C MET A 148 -6.39 13.56 -22.76
N VAL A 149 -6.60 13.52 -21.44
CA VAL A 149 -6.12 12.40 -20.59
C VAL A 149 -6.81 11.09 -20.99
N MET A 150 -8.10 11.10 -21.33
CA MET A 150 -8.79 9.91 -21.84
C MET A 150 -8.16 9.39 -23.14
N GLN A 151 -7.69 10.25 -24.05
CA GLN A 151 -6.97 9.79 -25.24
C GLN A 151 -5.62 9.14 -24.91
N ASN A 152 -4.92 9.65 -23.90
CA ASN A 152 -3.69 9.01 -23.42
C ASN A 152 -3.97 7.64 -22.80
N GLU A 153 -5.01 7.51 -21.98
CA GLU A 153 -5.40 6.22 -21.39
C GLU A 153 -5.84 5.22 -22.46
N LEU A 154 -6.60 5.66 -23.47
CA LEU A 154 -7.07 4.80 -24.57
C LEU A 154 -5.92 4.28 -25.46
N ALA A 155 -4.76 4.91 -25.43
CA ALA A 155 -3.58 4.42 -26.12
C ALA A 155 -2.92 3.24 -25.39
N LEU A 156 -3.20 3.07 -24.10
CA LEU A 156 -2.61 2.04 -23.23
C LEU A 156 -3.60 0.95 -22.87
N HIS A 157 -4.88 1.31 -22.75
CA HIS A 157 -5.95 0.47 -22.25
C HIS A 157 -7.18 0.56 -23.16
N SER A 158 -7.98 -0.49 -23.19
CA SER A 158 -9.29 -0.43 -23.84
C SER A 158 -10.25 0.45 -23.04
N LYS A 159 -11.24 1.03 -23.74
CA LYS A 159 -12.29 1.82 -23.09
C LYS A 159 -13.00 1.06 -21.96
N LYS A 160 -13.22 -0.24 -22.16
CA LYS A 160 -13.88 -1.09 -21.17
C LYS A 160 -13.04 -1.24 -19.90
N GLU A 161 -11.73 -1.47 -20.03
CA GLU A 161 -10.84 -1.58 -18.86
C GLU A 161 -10.82 -0.29 -18.04
N ILE A 162 -10.81 0.87 -18.71
CA ILE A 162 -10.85 2.18 -18.05
C ILE A 162 -12.18 2.36 -17.29
N GLU A 163 -13.31 2.06 -17.92
CA GLU A 163 -14.64 2.16 -17.31
C GLU A 163 -14.80 1.21 -16.12
N ASP A 164 -14.37 -0.05 -16.27
CA ASP A 164 -14.42 -1.07 -15.22
C ASP A 164 -13.52 -0.65 -14.04
N TYR A 165 -12.33 -0.11 -14.29
CA TYR A 165 -11.43 0.41 -13.27
C TYR A 165 -12.04 1.59 -12.50
N PHE A 166 -12.59 2.60 -13.19
CA PHE A 166 -13.24 3.74 -12.54
C PHE A 166 -14.46 3.32 -11.72
N ALA A 167 -15.24 2.36 -12.23
CA ALA A 167 -16.35 1.79 -11.47
C ALA A 167 -15.85 1.11 -10.19
N ASN A 168 -14.77 0.32 -10.27
CA ASN A 168 -14.19 -0.34 -9.11
C ASN A 168 -13.67 0.65 -8.06
N VAL A 169 -12.94 1.70 -8.48
CA VAL A 169 -12.47 2.77 -7.59
C VAL A 169 -13.65 3.44 -6.89
N TRP A 170 -14.71 3.78 -7.63
CA TRP A 170 -15.91 4.40 -7.07
C TRP A 170 -16.61 3.48 -6.05
N GLN A 171 -16.81 2.20 -6.38
CA GLN A 171 -17.43 1.27 -5.43
C GLN A 171 -16.58 1.11 -4.17
N THR A 172 -15.25 1.08 -4.31
CA THR A 172 -14.32 0.99 -3.18
C THR A 172 -14.42 2.23 -2.29
N MET A 173 -14.43 3.44 -2.88
CA MET A 173 -14.61 4.69 -2.14
C MET A 173 -15.94 4.70 -1.39
N ARG A 174 -17.03 4.30 -2.05
CA ARG A 174 -18.36 4.23 -1.45
C ARG A 174 -18.42 3.22 -0.30
N ALA A 175 -17.88 2.02 -0.50
CA ALA A 175 -17.82 1.00 0.53
C ALA A 175 -16.98 1.46 1.75
N CYS A 176 -15.89 2.18 1.52
CA CYS A 176 -15.06 2.77 2.58
C CYS A 176 -15.84 3.83 3.38
N ILE A 177 -16.57 4.71 2.69
CA ILE A 177 -17.45 5.71 3.31
C ILE A 177 -18.52 5.01 4.15
N ASP A 178 -19.21 4.01 3.59
CA ASP A 178 -20.25 3.23 4.28
C ASP A 178 -19.68 2.52 5.51
N ARG A 179 -18.52 1.84 5.40
CA ARG A 179 -17.85 1.21 6.55
C ARG A 179 -17.50 2.25 7.61
N GLY A 180 -16.91 3.39 7.23
CA GLY A 180 -16.55 4.47 8.14
C GLY A 180 -17.74 5.07 8.88
N MET A 181 -18.88 5.23 8.20
CA MET A 181 -20.13 5.74 8.77
C MET A 181 -20.84 4.74 9.69
N ASN A 182 -20.55 3.44 9.61
CA ASN A 182 -21.17 2.42 10.44
C ASN A 182 -20.24 1.88 11.55
N THR A 183 -18.93 2.12 11.45
CA THR A 183 -17.95 1.64 12.43
C THR A 183 -17.86 2.57 13.64
N GLU A 184 -18.18 2.05 14.82
CA GLU A 184 -18.05 2.76 16.09
C GLU A 184 -16.74 2.41 16.83
N GLY A 185 -16.56 3.01 18.01
CA GLY A 185 -15.43 2.74 18.88
C GLY A 185 -14.32 3.78 18.77
N VAL A 186 -13.12 3.36 19.12
CA VAL A 186 -11.93 4.22 19.27
C VAL A 186 -10.88 3.80 18.24
N LEU A 187 -10.16 4.78 17.68
CA LEU A 187 -9.04 4.50 16.79
C LEU A 187 -7.92 3.76 17.55
N PRO A 188 -7.24 2.81 16.91
CA PRO A 188 -6.08 2.15 17.52
C PRO A 188 -4.98 3.17 17.85
N GLY A 189 -4.16 2.87 18.85
CA GLY A 189 -3.06 3.71 19.30
C GLY A 189 -3.28 4.38 20.66
N PRO A 190 -2.25 5.07 21.20
CA PRO A 190 -2.24 5.55 22.59
C PRO A 190 -3.19 6.74 22.83
N LEU A 191 -3.55 7.47 21.77
CA LEU A 191 -4.32 8.71 21.85
C LEU A 191 -5.82 8.51 22.13
N ARG A 192 -6.31 7.26 22.11
CA ARG A 192 -7.71 6.90 22.40
C ARG A 192 -8.75 7.81 21.73
N VAL A 193 -8.54 8.13 20.45
CA VAL A 193 -9.39 9.07 19.70
C VAL A 193 -10.71 8.38 19.30
N PRO A 194 -11.89 8.89 19.71
CA PRO A 194 -13.17 8.29 19.35
C PRO A 194 -13.49 8.52 17.87
N ARG A 195 -14.07 7.51 17.21
CA ARG A 195 -14.61 7.62 15.85
C ARG A 195 -15.87 8.49 15.88
N ARG A 196 -15.91 9.52 15.03
CA ARG A 196 -17.01 10.53 15.02
C ARG A 196 -18.05 10.30 13.92
N ALA A 197 -17.68 9.63 12.83
CA ALA A 197 -18.51 9.52 11.62
C ALA A 197 -19.88 8.88 11.88
N SER A 198 -19.93 7.78 12.64
CA SER A 198 -21.19 7.09 12.94
C SER A 198 -22.18 7.94 13.75
N ALA A 199 -21.68 8.60 14.81
CA ALA A 199 -22.49 9.51 15.61
C ALA A 199 -23.00 10.71 14.78
N LEU A 200 -22.12 11.30 13.95
CA LEU A 200 -22.49 12.42 13.08
C LEU A 200 -23.56 12.01 12.05
N ARG A 201 -23.44 10.84 11.44
CA ARG A 201 -24.46 10.31 10.51
C ARG A 201 -25.83 10.19 11.19
N ARG A 202 -25.88 9.63 12.41
CA ARG A 202 -27.15 9.51 13.16
C ARG A 202 -27.81 10.87 13.39
N LEU A 203 -27.02 11.88 13.75
CA LEU A 203 -27.53 13.24 13.95
C LEU A 203 -28.10 13.81 12.64
N LEU A 204 -27.36 13.72 11.53
CA LEU A 204 -27.82 14.24 10.25
C LEU A 204 -29.10 13.55 9.76
N VAL A 205 -29.17 12.22 9.84
CA VAL A 205 -30.36 11.45 9.42
C VAL A 205 -31.58 11.74 10.30
N ALA A 206 -31.39 11.99 11.60
CA ALA A 206 -32.48 12.33 12.50
C ALA A 206 -33.04 13.74 12.22
N SER A 207 -32.16 14.71 11.95
CA SER A 207 -32.53 16.08 11.63
C SER A 207 -33.22 16.21 10.27
N ASP A 208 -32.79 15.42 9.28
CA ASP A 208 -33.34 15.43 7.92
C ASP A 208 -34.79 14.90 7.86
N LYS A 209 -35.17 14.02 8.80
CA LYS A 209 -36.56 13.54 8.93
C LYS A 209 -37.51 14.53 9.62
N LEU A 210 -36.98 15.60 10.18
CA LEU A 210 -37.72 16.64 10.92
C LEU A 210 -37.85 17.95 10.13
N SER A 211 -37.19 18.07 8.98
CA SER A 211 -37.33 19.16 8.01
C SER A 211 -38.24 18.78 6.85
#